data_AF-A0A958GJJ3-F1
#
_entry.id   AF-A0A958GJJ3-F1
#
_cell.length_a   1.000
_cell.length_b   1.000
_cell.length_c   1.000
_cell.angle_alpha   90.00
_cell.angle_beta   90.00
_cell.angle_gamma   90.00
#
_symmetry.space_group_name_H-M   'P 1'
#
loop_
_entity.id
_entity.type
_entity.pdbx_description
1 polymer ?
#
loop_
_entity_poly.entity_id
_entity_poly.type
_entity_poly.pdbx_seq_one_letter_code
_entity_poly.pdbx_strand_id
1 'polypeptide(L)'
;MRVLITGGAGFIGSNLVNLVLAERPDWEITVLDALTYAGNFQTIESLVHSKKISFEKGDICNMEFVSDLFKRSAFDCVFHLAAESHVDRSLYESSAFVNTNVVGTQNLISAALATQVKRFIHVSTDEVYGSMGENERADESWPLIPSSPYSASKAASDLLVLAAHKSLGLPAVVTRCTNNYGPYQFPEKFIPLFVVRAMENKPLPLYGDGMQQRSWIFVR
;
A
#
# COMPACT_ATOMS: atom_id res chain seq x y z
N MET A 1 16.53 2.51 14.07
CA MET A 1 16.04 1.27 13.40
C MET A 1 16.16 1.44 11.90
N ARG A 2 16.40 0.36 11.14
CA ARG A 2 16.37 0.37 9.68
C ARG A 2 15.00 -0.07 9.17
N VAL A 3 14.35 0.79 8.40
CA VAL A 3 12.97 0.59 7.95
C VAL A 3 12.90 0.60 6.44
N LEU A 4 12.27 -0.44 5.88
CA LEU A 4 11.87 -0.46 4.48
C LEU A 4 10.41 -0.02 4.36
N ILE A 5 10.13 0.95 3.49
CA ILE A 5 8.78 1.34 3.10
C ILE A 5 8.62 1.03 1.61
N THR A 6 7.85 0.00 1.27
CA THR A 6 7.54 -0.30 -0.14
C THR A 6 6.34 0.50 -0.61
N GLY A 7 6.36 1.02 -1.84
CA GLY A 7 5.30 1.90 -2.35
C GLY A 7 5.37 3.32 -1.78
N GLY A 8 6.55 3.71 -1.28
CA GLY A 8 6.77 4.97 -0.57
C GLY A 8 6.73 6.22 -1.46
N ALA A 9 6.70 6.09 -2.79
CA ALA A 9 6.46 7.21 -3.70
C ALA A 9 4.98 7.37 -4.07
N GLY A 10 4.10 6.48 -3.58
CA GLY A 10 2.66 6.58 -3.73
C GLY A 10 2.00 7.53 -2.72
N PHE A 11 0.68 7.67 -2.82
CA PHE A 11 -0.12 8.55 -1.97
C PHE A 11 0.06 8.30 -0.46
N ILE A 12 -0.32 7.11 0.04
CA ILE A 12 -0.23 6.79 1.48
C ILE A 12 1.25 6.62 1.87
N GLY A 13 2.06 6.02 1.00
CA GLY A 13 3.48 5.76 1.26
C GLY A 13 4.30 7.02 1.48
N SER A 14 4.11 8.07 0.67
CA SER A 14 4.84 9.33 0.83
C SER A 14 4.46 10.07 2.11
N ASN A 15 3.18 10.05 2.49
CA ASN A 15 2.74 10.61 3.79
C ASN A 15 3.33 9.79 4.96
N LEU A 16 3.34 8.45 4.88
CA LEU A 16 3.98 7.61 5.89
C LEU A 16 5.48 7.90 6.02
N VAL A 17 6.21 8.09 4.91
CA VAL A 17 7.63 8.48 4.94
C VAL A 17 7.82 9.77 5.73
N ASN A 18 7.02 10.81 5.44
CA ASN A 18 7.09 12.08 6.16
C ASN A 18 6.75 11.94 7.65
N LEU A 19 5.71 11.15 7.97
CA LEU A 19 5.31 10.89 9.35
C LEU A 19 6.41 10.17 10.14
N VAL A 20 7.02 9.13 9.57
CA VAL A 20 8.11 8.39 10.23
C VAL A 20 9.32 9.28 10.43
N LEU A 21 9.70 10.12 9.45
CA LEU A 21 10.80 11.07 9.63
C LEU A 21 10.55 12.08 10.75
N ALA A 22 9.31 12.55 10.88
CA ALA A 22 8.95 13.53 11.91
C ALA A 22 8.91 12.89 13.30
N GLU A 23 8.32 11.70 13.43
CA GLU A 23 8.09 11.03 14.71
C GLU A 23 9.31 10.21 15.19
N ARG A 24 10.14 9.74 14.27
CA ARG A 24 11.30 8.86 14.51
C ARG A 24 12.52 9.34 13.71
N PRO A 25 13.07 10.53 14.02
CA PRO A 25 14.19 11.12 13.27
C PRO A 25 15.49 10.31 13.36
N ASP A 26 15.59 9.37 14.31
CA ASP A 26 16.72 8.45 14.50
C ASP A 26 16.60 7.16 13.64
N TRP A 27 15.51 7.00 12.88
CA TRP A 27 15.33 5.84 12.02
C TRP A 27 15.91 6.08 10.62
N GLU A 28 16.55 5.04 10.08
CA GLU A 28 17.06 5.02 8.72
C GLU A 28 15.96 4.46 7.81
N ILE A 29 15.45 5.28 6.89
CA ILE A 29 14.35 4.90 6.00
C ILE A 29 14.89 4.62 4.60
N THR A 30 14.56 3.45 4.07
CA THR A 30 14.70 3.11 2.65
C THR A 30 13.32 3.01 2.03
N VAL A 31 13.08 3.78 0.97
CA VAL A 31 11.89 3.67 0.14
C VAL A 31 12.19 2.76 -1.05
N LEU A 32 11.39 1.72 -1.23
CA LEU A 32 11.38 0.89 -2.43
C LEU A 32 10.13 1.18 -3.25
N ASP A 33 10.28 1.63 -4.49
CA ASP A 33 9.16 1.90 -5.37
C ASP A 33 9.50 1.58 -6.84
N ALA A 34 8.53 1.00 -7.57
CA ALA A 34 8.68 0.71 -8.99
C ALA A 34 8.48 1.97 -9.87
N LEU A 35 7.91 3.04 -9.30
CA LEU A 35 7.47 4.24 -10.01
C LEU A 35 6.53 3.89 -11.17
N THR A 36 5.50 3.10 -10.88
CA THR A 36 4.40 2.86 -11.82
C THR A 36 3.57 4.15 -12.02
N TYR A 37 2.44 4.07 -12.72
CA TYR A 37 1.59 5.26 -12.94
C TYR A 37 1.15 5.96 -11.64
N ALA A 38 1.08 5.23 -10.52
CA ALA A 38 0.65 5.77 -9.23
C ALA A 38 1.82 6.28 -8.37
N GLY A 39 3.05 6.00 -8.77
CA GLY A 39 4.26 6.46 -8.08
C GLY A 39 4.65 7.85 -8.56
N ASN A 40 4.82 8.79 -7.63
CA ASN A 40 5.30 10.13 -7.93
C ASN A 40 6.56 10.45 -7.11
N PHE A 41 7.73 10.32 -7.75
CA PHE A 41 9.01 10.60 -7.12
C PHE A 41 9.11 12.02 -6.54
N GLN A 42 8.42 13.01 -7.12
CA GLN A 42 8.44 14.40 -6.64
C GLN A 42 7.94 14.53 -5.19
N THR A 43 7.11 13.59 -4.72
CA THR A 43 6.61 13.58 -3.33
C THR A 43 7.71 13.32 -2.29
N ILE A 44 8.80 12.65 -2.70
CA ILE A 44 9.92 12.26 -1.83
C ILE A 44 11.28 12.79 -2.29
N GLU A 45 11.35 13.43 -3.46
CA GLU A 45 12.59 13.89 -4.10
C GLU A 45 13.46 14.74 -3.17
N SER A 46 12.87 15.73 -2.49
CA SER A 46 13.60 16.61 -1.58
C SER A 46 14.21 15.84 -0.39
N LEU A 47 13.57 14.77 0.07
CA LEU A 47 14.04 13.92 1.16
C LEU A 47 15.23 13.05 0.71
N VAL A 48 15.20 12.58 -0.53
CA VAL A 48 16.30 11.82 -1.15
C VAL A 48 17.51 12.73 -1.36
N HIS A 49 17.32 13.90 -1.98
CA HIS A 49 18.42 14.85 -2.23
C HIS A 49 19.06 15.39 -0.95
N SER A 50 18.27 15.59 0.11
CA SER A 50 18.77 15.97 1.44
C SER A 50 19.32 14.80 2.25
N LYS A 51 19.37 13.58 1.68
CA LYS A 51 19.86 12.35 2.32
C LYS A 51 19.14 11.98 3.61
N LYS A 52 17.88 12.41 3.78
CA LYS A 52 17.03 12.01 4.91
C LYS A 52 16.50 10.59 4.74
N ILE A 53 16.38 10.12 3.50
CA ILE A 53 15.98 8.76 3.15
C ILE A 53 16.86 8.22 2.02
N SER A 54 16.94 6.91 1.92
CA SER A 54 17.46 6.20 0.74
C SER A 54 16.31 5.83 -0.19
N PHE A 55 16.55 5.86 -1.50
CA PHE A 55 15.56 5.46 -2.51
C PHE A 55 16.11 4.35 -3.40
N GLU A 56 15.31 3.30 -3.56
CA GLU A 56 15.61 2.12 -4.35
C GLU A 56 14.50 1.96 -5.40
N LYS A 57 14.83 2.26 -6.67
CA LYS A 57 13.89 2.04 -7.76
C LYS A 57 13.90 0.56 -8.13
N GLY A 58 12.81 -0.14 -7.85
CA GLY A 58 12.72 -1.58 -8.10
C GLY A 58 11.30 -2.12 -7.95
N ASP A 59 11.07 -3.27 -8.56
CA ASP A 59 9.79 -3.99 -8.48
C ASP A 59 9.90 -5.11 -7.44
N ILE A 60 8.90 -5.19 -6.55
CA ILE A 60 8.78 -6.25 -5.55
C ILE A 60 8.57 -7.64 -6.19
N CYS A 61 8.14 -7.69 -7.45
CA CYS A 61 8.05 -8.92 -8.23
C CYS A 61 9.43 -9.48 -8.62
N ASN A 62 10.49 -8.66 -8.63
CA ASN A 62 11.84 -9.11 -8.91
C ASN A 62 12.48 -9.70 -7.64
N MET A 63 12.34 -11.02 -7.46
CA MET A 63 12.84 -11.72 -6.28
C MET A 63 14.36 -11.59 -6.10
N GLU A 64 15.14 -11.57 -7.17
CA GLU A 64 16.61 -11.42 -7.07
C GLU A 64 16.97 -10.05 -6.49
N PHE A 65 16.36 -8.98 -7.02
CA PHE A 65 16.54 -7.62 -6.53
C PHE A 65 16.09 -7.49 -5.08
N VAL A 66 14.90 -8.00 -4.73
CA VAL A 66 14.37 -7.94 -3.36
C VAL A 66 15.28 -8.69 -2.39
N SER A 67 15.74 -9.88 -2.76
CA SER A 67 16.66 -10.69 -1.95
C SER A 67 17.98 -9.96 -1.69
N ASP A 68 18.57 -9.36 -2.73
CA ASP A 68 19.79 -8.55 -2.58
C ASP A 68 19.57 -7.35 -1.65
N LEU A 69 18.49 -6.59 -1.87
CA LEU A 69 18.17 -5.39 -1.10
C LEU A 69 18.05 -5.69 0.40
N PHE A 70 17.34 -6.76 0.75
CA PHE A 70 17.18 -7.19 2.15
C PHE A 70 18.52 -7.63 2.76
N LYS A 71 19.35 -8.38 2.02
CA LYS A 71 20.67 -8.83 2.49
C LYS A 71 21.62 -7.68 2.76
N ARG A 72 21.69 -6.68 1.86
CA ARG A 72 22.64 -5.56 2.00
C ARG A 72 22.21 -4.51 3.03
N SER A 73 20.91 -4.37 3.28
CA SER A 73 20.38 -3.30 4.14
C SER A 73 20.07 -3.76 5.57
N ALA A 74 19.80 -5.04 5.77
CA ALA A 74 19.45 -5.64 7.07
C ALA A 74 18.32 -4.87 7.80
N PHE A 75 17.12 -4.87 7.23
CA PHE A 75 15.98 -4.13 7.76
C PHE A 75 15.45 -4.71 9.09
N ASP A 76 15.18 -3.85 10.06
CA ASP A 76 14.49 -4.22 11.31
C ASP A 76 12.97 -4.32 11.10
N CYS A 77 12.41 -3.42 10.29
CA CYS A 77 10.97 -3.30 10.07
C CYS A 77 10.65 -3.06 8.59
N VAL A 78 9.56 -3.66 8.12
CA VAL A 78 9.04 -3.48 6.77
C VAL A 78 7.61 -2.95 6.87
N PHE A 79 7.35 -1.79 6.26
CA PHE A 79 6.01 -1.32 5.93
C PHE A 79 5.73 -1.63 4.46
N HIS A 80 4.85 -2.59 4.20
CA HIS A 80 4.52 -3.02 2.85
C HIS A 80 3.23 -2.33 2.36
N LEU A 81 3.38 -1.29 1.52
CA LEU A 81 2.28 -0.55 0.89
C LEU A 81 2.25 -0.69 -0.63
N ALA A 82 3.36 -1.11 -1.27
CA ALA A 82 3.42 -1.32 -2.71
C ALA A 82 2.31 -2.27 -3.18
N ALA A 83 1.45 -1.77 -4.06
CA ALA A 83 0.33 -2.52 -4.62
C ALA A 83 -0.19 -1.83 -5.88
N GLU A 84 -0.79 -2.62 -6.75
CA GLU A 84 -1.77 -2.11 -7.70
C GLU A 84 -3.11 -1.91 -6.99
N SER A 85 -3.69 -0.70 -7.10
CA SER A 85 -4.78 -0.25 -6.22
C SER A 85 -6.03 0.28 -6.90
N HIS A 86 -6.02 0.44 -8.23
CA HIS A 86 -7.16 1.02 -8.93
C HIS A 86 -8.22 -0.03 -9.28
N VAL A 87 -9.37 0.01 -8.59
CA VAL A 87 -10.47 -0.95 -8.78
C VAL A 87 -10.88 -1.07 -10.25
N ASP A 88 -11.18 0.03 -10.94
CA ASP A 88 -11.61 -0.04 -12.35
C ASP A 88 -10.56 -0.69 -13.26
N ARG A 89 -9.26 -0.37 -13.09
CA ARG A 89 -8.19 -1.01 -13.87
C ARG A 89 -8.11 -2.52 -13.62
N SER A 90 -8.41 -2.96 -12.40
CA SER A 90 -8.40 -4.38 -12.05
C SER A 90 -9.43 -5.21 -12.82
N LEU A 91 -10.52 -4.60 -13.30
CA LEU A 91 -11.55 -5.26 -14.11
C LEU A 91 -11.05 -5.57 -15.54
N TYR A 92 -10.11 -4.79 -16.06
CA TYR A 92 -9.58 -4.94 -17.41
C TYR A 92 -8.20 -5.61 -17.43
N GLU A 93 -7.39 -5.43 -16.39
CA GLU A 93 -5.99 -5.88 -16.30
C GLU A 93 -5.68 -6.62 -14.98
N SER A 94 -6.49 -7.62 -14.63
CA SER A 94 -6.41 -8.34 -13.35
C SER A 94 -5.05 -9.03 -13.09
N SER A 95 -4.33 -9.45 -14.14
CA SER A 95 -3.02 -10.12 -14.00
C SER A 95 -1.97 -9.25 -13.31
N ALA A 96 -1.97 -7.94 -13.55
CA ALA A 96 -1.04 -7.01 -12.90
C ALA A 96 -1.27 -6.98 -11.38
N PHE A 97 -2.53 -7.02 -10.96
CA PHE A 97 -2.91 -7.05 -9.55
C PHE A 97 -2.49 -8.36 -8.88
N VAL A 98 -2.67 -9.50 -9.54
CA VAL A 98 -2.19 -10.79 -9.00
C VAL A 98 -0.67 -10.80 -8.86
N ASN A 99 0.05 -10.35 -9.88
CA ASN A 99 1.52 -10.31 -9.84
C ASN A 99 2.02 -9.40 -8.70
N THR A 100 1.65 -8.12 -8.71
CA THR A 100 2.17 -7.18 -7.72
C THR A 100 1.65 -7.48 -6.32
N ASN A 101 0.34 -7.68 -6.14
CA ASN A 101 -0.25 -7.77 -4.81
C ASN A 101 -0.02 -9.15 -4.19
N VAL A 102 -0.02 -10.24 -4.96
CA VAL A 102 0.13 -11.59 -4.43
C VAL A 102 1.59 -12.06 -4.52
N VAL A 103 2.15 -12.11 -5.73
CA VAL A 103 3.53 -12.61 -5.94
C VAL A 103 4.55 -11.66 -5.32
N GLY A 104 4.37 -10.34 -5.49
CA GLY A 104 5.21 -9.33 -4.86
C GLY A 104 5.20 -9.41 -3.33
N THR A 105 4.02 -9.61 -2.72
CA THR A 105 3.92 -9.84 -1.26
C THR A 105 4.67 -11.11 -0.86
N GLN A 106 4.52 -12.21 -1.60
CA GLN A 106 5.23 -13.45 -1.30
C GLN A 106 6.76 -13.29 -1.37
N ASN A 107 7.27 -12.53 -2.32
CA ASN A 107 8.70 -12.24 -2.42
C ASN A 107 9.21 -11.47 -1.19
N LEU A 108 8.46 -10.46 -0.73
CA LEU A 108 8.80 -9.70 0.47
C LEU A 108 8.73 -10.57 1.73
N ILE A 109 7.75 -11.47 1.85
CA ILE A 109 7.66 -12.46 2.93
C ILE A 109 8.93 -13.33 2.94
N SER A 110 9.30 -13.90 1.79
CA SER A 110 10.47 -14.77 1.66
C SER A 110 11.76 -14.05 2.07
N ALA A 111 11.95 -12.81 1.61
CA ALA A 111 13.12 -12.00 1.94
C ALA A 111 13.14 -11.58 3.42
N ALA A 112 11.99 -11.21 3.98
CA ALA A 112 11.86 -10.85 5.40
C ALA A 112 12.18 -12.02 6.34
N LEU A 113 11.71 -13.23 6.00
CA LEU A 113 12.03 -14.45 6.74
C LEU A 113 13.53 -14.78 6.66
N ALA A 114 14.11 -14.74 5.46
CA ALA A 114 15.52 -15.06 5.24
C ALA A 114 16.49 -14.11 5.97
N THR A 115 16.05 -12.89 6.28
CA THR A 115 16.85 -11.86 6.96
C THR A 115 16.36 -11.54 8.37
N GLN A 116 15.40 -12.31 8.89
CA GLN A 116 14.91 -12.22 10.26
C GLN A 116 14.39 -10.83 10.64
N VAL A 117 13.61 -10.20 9.74
CA VAL A 117 12.92 -8.93 10.02
C VAL A 117 12.11 -9.04 11.31
N LYS A 118 12.26 -8.06 12.20
CA LYS A 118 11.64 -8.05 13.55
C LYS A 118 10.17 -7.62 13.53
N ARG A 119 9.74 -6.92 12.47
CA ARG A 119 8.35 -6.49 12.29
C ARG A 119 7.99 -6.35 10.81
N PHE A 120 6.94 -7.02 10.38
CA PHE A 120 6.40 -6.90 9.01
C PHE A 120 4.97 -6.35 9.06
N ILE A 121 4.76 -5.12 8.60
CA ILE A 121 3.46 -4.44 8.62
C ILE A 121 2.90 -4.48 7.21
N HIS A 122 1.87 -5.30 6.99
CA HIS A 122 1.15 -5.38 5.74
C HIS A 122 -0.02 -4.39 5.75
N VAL A 123 -0.01 -3.46 4.80
CA VAL A 123 -1.10 -2.50 4.63
C VAL A 123 -2.09 -3.04 3.60
N SER A 124 -3.33 -3.20 4.04
CA SER A 124 -4.44 -3.73 3.28
C SER A 124 -5.65 -2.79 3.36
N THR A 125 -6.79 -3.25 2.88
CA THR A 125 -7.99 -2.44 2.62
C THR A 125 -9.21 -3.05 3.28
N ASP A 126 -10.21 -2.25 3.60
CA ASP A 126 -11.54 -2.70 4.02
C ASP A 126 -12.31 -3.41 2.91
N GLU A 127 -12.00 -3.16 1.64
CA GLU A 127 -12.65 -3.82 0.49
C GLU A 127 -12.52 -5.34 0.51
N VAL A 128 -11.57 -5.91 1.27
CA VAL A 128 -11.45 -7.36 1.46
C VAL A 128 -12.67 -7.96 2.17
N TYR A 129 -13.41 -7.16 2.94
CA TYR A 129 -14.63 -7.58 3.64
C TYR A 129 -15.88 -7.58 2.74
N GLY A 130 -15.78 -7.00 1.55
CA GLY A 130 -16.91 -6.87 0.63
C GLY A 130 -17.88 -5.74 1.01
N SER A 131 -19.05 -5.75 0.38
CA SER A 131 -20.10 -4.77 0.67
C SER A 131 -20.75 -5.07 2.02
N MET A 132 -21.01 -4.02 2.78
CA MET A 132 -21.72 -4.05 4.06
C MET A 132 -23.05 -3.30 3.95
N GLY A 133 -24.05 -3.72 4.73
CA GLY A 133 -25.29 -2.98 4.92
C GLY A 133 -25.08 -1.68 5.72
N GLU A 134 -26.08 -0.78 5.69
CA GLU A 134 -26.00 0.58 6.25
C GLU A 134 -25.57 0.62 7.73
N ASN A 135 -25.98 -0.37 8.53
CA ASN A 135 -25.68 -0.47 9.96
C ASN A 135 -24.65 -1.56 10.29
N GLU A 136 -24.06 -2.20 9.29
CA GLU A 136 -23.03 -3.20 9.49
C GLU A 136 -21.66 -2.56 9.70
N ARG A 137 -20.87 -3.20 10.56
CA ARG A 137 -19.48 -2.84 10.85
C ARG A 137 -18.69 -4.13 10.94
N ALA A 138 -17.67 -4.26 10.09
CA ALA A 138 -16.73 -5.36 10.15
C ALA A 138 -15.71 -5.14 11.26
N ASP A 139 -15.41 -6.18 12.02
CA ASP A 139 -14.23 -6.28 12.85
C ASP A 139 -13.17 -7.18 12.17
N GLU A 140 -12.05 -7.45 12.85
CA GLU A 140 -10.98 -8.29 12.32
C GLU A 140 -11.39 -9.75 12.10
N SER A 141 -12.50 -10.20 12.69
CA SER A 141 -13.04 -11.56 12.54
C SER A 141 -14.04 -11.70 11.39
N TRP A 142 -14.48 -10.58 10.80
CA TRP A 142 -15.42 -10.58 9.68
C TRP A 142 -14.86 -11.36 8.47
N PRO A 143 -15.70 -12.15 7.76
CA PRO A 143 -15.24 -12.95 6.63
C PRO A 143 -14.69 -12.09 5.49
N LEU A 144 -13.68 -12.62 4.78
CA LEU A 144 -13.17 -12.00 3.57
C LEU A 144 -14.07 -12.37 2.38
N ILE A 145 -14.79 -11.40 1.84
CA ILE A 145 -15.74 -11.58 0.73
C ILE A 145 -15.48 -10.50 -0.33
N PRO A 146 -14.28 -10.48 -0.94
CA PRO A 146 -13.90 -9.45 -1.91
C PRO A 146 -14.78 -9.50 -3.16
N SER A 147 -15.10 -8.33 -3.73
CA SER A 147 -16.02 -8.18 -4.87
C SER A 147 -15.33 -7.72 -6.17
N SER A 148 -14.01 -7.57 -6.17
CA SER A 148 -13.22 -7.09 -7.33
C SER A 148 -11.89 -7.84 -7.43
N PRO A 149 -11.25 -7.90 -8.62
CA PRO A 149 -9.90 -8.48 -8.74
C PRO A 149 -8.87 -7.79 -7.84
N TYR A 150 -8.98 -6.46 -7.66
CA TYR A 150 -8.18 -5.72 -6.68
C TYR A 150 -8.37 -6.26 -5.25
N SER A 151 -9.60 -6.23 -4.73
CA SER A 151 -9.88 -6.65 -3.35
C SER A 151 -9.58 -8.14 -3.14
N ALA A 152 -9.79 -8.98 -4.16
CA ALA A 152 -9.43 -10.41 -4.12
C ALA A 152 -7.92 -10.61 -4.02
N SER A 153 -7.12 -9.84 -4.78
CA SER A 153 -5.66 -9.90 -4.71
C SER A 153 -5.13 -9.41 -3.35
N LYS A 154 -5.77 -8.41 -2.73
CA LYS A 154 -5.45 -7.93 -1.37
C LYS A 154 -5.87 -8.93 -0.29
N ALA A 155 -7.02 -9.58 -0.43
CA ALA A 155 -7.42 -10.66 0.46
C ALA A 155 -6.44 -11.85 0.38
N ALA A 156 -5.97 -12.19 -0.82
CA ALA A 156 -4.94 -13.21 -1.00
C ALA A 156 -3.62 -12.82 -0.32
N SER A 157 -3.17 -11.56 -0.45
CA SER A 157 -1.96 -11.08 0.20
C SER A 157 -2.06 -11.10 1.73
N ASP A 158 -3.21 -10.72 2.28
CA ASP A 158 -3.49 -10.84 3.72
C ASP A 158 -3.34 -12.28 4.20
N LEU A 159 -3.96 -13.24 3.50
CA LEU A 159 -3.93 -14.65 3.87
C LEU A 159 -2.51 -15.22 3.81
N LEU A 160 -1.69 -14.82 2.83
CA LEU A 160 -0.28 -15.20 2.74
C LEU A 160 0.53 -14.68 3.93
N VAL A 161 0.34 -13.41 4.30
CA VAL A 161 1.06 -12.81 5.45
C VAL A 161 0.65 -13.48 6.76
N LEU A 162 -0.64 -13.71 6.98
CA LEU A 162 -1.16 -14.39 8.17
C LEU A 162 -0.69 -15.86 8.23
N ALA A 163 -0.64 -16.55 7.09
CA ALA A 163 -0.10 -17.91 7.01
C ALA A 163 1.41 -17.94 7.31
N ALA A 164 2.18 -16.98 6.79
CA ALA A 164 3.60 -16.87 7.09
C ALA A 164 3.86 -16.57 8.58
N HIS A 165 3.03 -15.74 9.20
CA HIS A 165 3.08 -15.51 10.64
C HIS A 165 2.84 -16.80 11.42
N LYS A 166 1.73 -17.50 11.12
CA LYS A 166 1.30 -18.70 11.85
C LYS A 166 2.23 -19.90 11.66
N SER A 167 2.68 -20.12 10.42
CA SER A 167 3.39 -21.35 10.05
C SER A 167 4.92 -21.18 10.06
N LEU A 168 5.43 -19.97 9.82
CA LEU A 168 6.86 -19.70 9.66
C LEU A 168 7.40 -18.71 10.69
N GLY A 169 6.56 -18.18 11.58
CA GLY A 169 6.98 -17.29 12.67
C GLY A 169 7.34 -15.87 12.25
N LEU A 170 6.96 -15.41 11.04
CA LEU A 170 7.16 -14.03 10.62
C LEU A 170 6.46 -13.08 11.62
N PRO A 171 7.13 -12.10 12.25
CA PRO A 171 6.49 -11.19 13.20
C PRO A 171 5.65 -10.13 12.46
N ALA A 172 4.53 -10.56 11.88
CA ALA A 172 3.70 -9.76 11.00
C ALA A 172 2.45 -9.18 11.68
N VAL A 173 2.00 -8.05 11.16
CA VAL A 173 0.72 -7.40 11.47
C VAL A 173 0.06 -7.02 10.16
N VAL A 174 -1.23 -7.34 10.01
CA VAL A 174 -2.05 -6.86 8.88
C VAL A 174 -2.91 -5.71 9.38
N THR A 175 -2.96 -4.63 8.61
CA THR A 175 -3.85 -3.48 8.85
C THR A 175 -4.81 -3.35 7.69
N ARG A 176 -6.09 -3.08 7.96
CA ARG A 176 -7.12 -2.87 6.93
C ARG A 176 -7.76 -1.52 7.17
N CYS A 177 -7.44 -0.55 6.31
CA CYS A 177 -7.92 0.82 6.44
C CYS A 177 -9.10 1.07 5.50
N THR A 178 -9.85 2.13 5.79
CA THR A 178 -10.95 2.61 4.95
C THR A 178 -10.41 3.59 3.88
N ASN A 179 -11.28 4.23 3.11
CA ASN A 179 -10.86 5.13 2.05
C ASN A 179 -10.03 6.29 2.60
N ASN A 180 -8.77 6.38 2.15
CA ASN A 180 -7.89 7.46 2.54
C ASN A 180 -8.12 8.69 1.66
N TYR A 181 -7.97 9.89 2.23
CA TYR A 181 -8.01 11.15 1.50
C TYR A 181 -7.02 12.19 2.05
N GLY A 182 -6.53 13.08 1.18
CA GLY A 182 -5.67 14.19 1.56
C GLY A 182 -4.52 14.48 0.58
N PRO A 183 -3.42 15.12 1.03
CA PRO A 183 -2.32 15.56 0.18
C PRO A 183 -1.66 14.42 -0.60
N TYR A 184 -1.25 14.71 -1.84
CA TYR A 184 -0.62 13.75 -2.76
C TYR A 184 -1.53 12.63 -3.30
N GLN A 185 -2.84 12.69 -3.05
CA GLN A 185 -3.78 11.77 -3.66
C GLN A 185 -3.91 12.04 -5.16
N PHE A 186 -3.72 11.00 -5.99
CA PHE A 186 -3.73 11.15 -7.44
C PHE A 186 -5.10 11.62 -7.96
N PRO A 187 -5.16 12.56 -8.94
CA PRO A 187 -6.41 13.21 -9.39
C PRO A 187 -7.31 12.33 -10.26
N GLU A 188 -7.25 11.01 -10.08
CA GLU A 188 -8.21 10.03 -10.59
C GLU A 188 -9.17 9.55 -9.49
N LYS A 189 -8.80 9.71 -8.21
CA LYS A 189 -9.63 9.28 -7.08
C LYS A 189 -10.75 10.28 -6.83
N PHE A 190 -11.86 9.81 -6.25
CA PHE A 190 -13.11 10.56 -6.09
C PHE A 190 -12.93 12.01 -5.63
N ILE A 191 -12.34 12.24 -4.43
CA ILE A 191 -12.17 13.59 -3.86
C ILE A 191 -11.29 14.49 -4.75
N PRO A 192 -10.03 14.14 -5.08
CA PRO A 192 -9.19 15.04 -5.88
C PRO A 192 -9.69 15.22 -7.31
N LEU A 193 -10.33 14.22 -7.92
CA LEU A 193 -10.96 14.35 -9.24
C LEU A 193 -12.05 15.43 -9.23
N PHE A 194 -12.93 15.39 -8.22
CA PHE A 194 -14.01 16.36 -8.08
C PHE A 194 -13.47 17.77 -7.82
N VAL A 195 -12.47 17.90 -6.94
CA VAL A 195 -11.84 19.19 -6.64
C VAL A 195 -11.20 19.79 -7.88
N VAL A 196 -10.37 19.03 -8.60
CA VAL A 196 -9.70 19.51 -9.83
C VAL A 196 -10.71 19.90 -10.89
N ARG A 197 -11.74 19.06 -11.14
CA ARG A 197 -12.76 19.38 -12.14
C ARG A 197 -13.60 20.60 -11.76
N ALA A 198 -13.94 20.78 -10.49
CA ALA A 198 -14.63 21.97 -10.02
C ALA A 198 -13.80 23.24 -10.24
N MET A 199 -12.50 23.19 -9.95
CA MET A 199 -11.57 24.31 -10.21
C MET A 199 -11.44 24.65 -11.70
N GLU A 200 -11.58 23.64 -12.57
CA GLU A 200 -11.52 23.80 -14.03
C GLU A 200 -12.89 24.05 -14.68
N ASN A 201 -13.97 24.22 -13.90
CA ASN A 201 -15.36 24.32 -14.38
C ASN A 201 -15.77 23.17 -15.32
N LYS A 202 -15.30 21.94 -15.04
CA LYS A 202 -15.64 20.72 -15.78
C LYS A 202 -16.75 19.91 -15.08
N PRO A 203 -17.51 19.08 -15.82
CA PRO A 203 -18.53 18.22 -15.23
C PRO A 203 -17.97 17.24 -14.17
N LEU A 204 -18.67 17.13 -13.05
CA LEU A 204 -18.31 16.23 -11.95
C LEU A 204 -18.91 14.83 -12.18
N PRO A 205 -18.10 13.79 -12.43
CA PRO A 205 -18.61 12.49 -12.82
C PRO A 205 -19.06 11.70 -11.58
N LEU A 206 -20.36 11.50 -11.43
CA LEU A 206 -20.94 10.64 -10.39
C LEU A 206 -21.25 9.27 -10.99
N TYR A 207 -20.69 8.20 -10.40
CA TYR A 207 -20.96 6.83 -10.84
C TYR A 207 -22.27 6.32 -10.22
N GLY A 208 -23.08 5.63 -11.04
CA GLY A 208 -24.36 5.10 -10.59
C GLY A 208 -25.33 6.19 -10.12
N ASP A 209 -25.97 5.95 -8.98
CA ASP A 209 -26.90 6.87 -8.31
C ASP A 209 -26.23 7.79 -7.27
N GLY A 210 -24.93 7.61 -7.00
CA GLY A 210 -24.19 8.36 -5.99
C GLY A 210 -24.55 8.02 -4.54
N MET A 211 -25.35 6.98 -4.28
CA MET A 211 -25.78 6.59 -2.93
C MET A 211 -24.78 5.64 -2.24
N GLN A 212 -23.65 5.33 -2.90
CA GLN A 212 -22.63 4.45 -2.36
C GLN A 212 -21.98 5.10 -1.13
N GLN A 213 -21.93 4.36 -0.01
CA GLN A 213 -21.32 4.83 1.23
C GLN A 213 -19.86 4.38 1.34
N ARG A 214 -19.01 5.24 1.92
CA ARG A 214 -17.61 4.96 2.23
C ARG A 214 -17.26 5.60 3.57
N SER A 215 -16.40 4.94 4.34
CA SER A 215 -15.75 5.55 5.50
C SER A 215 -14.47 6.25 5.03
N TRP A 216 -14.25 7.47 5.51
CA TRP A 216 -13.13 8.30 5.09
C TRP A 216 -12.16 8.56 6.24
N ILE A 217 -10.89 8.26 6.03
CA ILE A 217 -9.81 8.55 6.97
C ILE A 217 -8.80 9.52 6.34
N PHE A 218 -8.41 10.53 7.11
CA PHE A 218 -7.43 11.51 6.64
C PHE A 218 -6.02 10.89 6.65
N VAL A 219 -5.30 11.09 5.55
CA VAL A 219 -3.90 10.72 5.41
C VAL A 219 -3.04 11.77 6.13
N ARG A 220 -2.76 11.52 7.40
CA ARG A 220 -1.95 12.45 8.20
C ARG A 220 -0.49 12.49 7.74
#